data_AF-A0A7V2G5Z5-F1
#
_entry.id   AF-A0A7V2G5Z5-F1
#
_cell.length_a   1.000
_cell.length_b   1.000
_cell.length_c   1.000
_cell.angle_alpha   90.00
_cell.angle_beta   90.00
_cell.angle_gamma   90.00
#
_symmetry.space_group_name_H-M   'P 1'
#
loop_
_entity.id
_entity.type
_entity.pdbx_description
1 polymer ?
#
loop_
_entity_poly.entity_id
_entity_poly.type
_entity_poly.pdbx_seq_one_letter_code
_entity_poly.pdbx_strand_id
1 'polypeptide(L)'
;MSARIRLAVFPVLGLALLVAAGVWSARELRLRFGGLAVEGRIAAMLVERENGVDLCTEIDAEVVADLDDGSRIRIEARNYEIRSATREGVAGGTSGALDAAALNRREPLPGLAPELARALFEAVRGDADTLRRAAMREDRRRGSGAGTRVVRIEKRETVRGHFGLGSVPDVLEWDGESVRLPMAAGSALDEVRVRAVFARPADSGEGGRKADWMTGYEAVREGMPWAPARRDFALSAEPYATQFRPVFAFEAAGHRVARLAHIGRHGAPTLALRLFSPCRVYFDPKHPAEAVVAADPGFPEGDRLAWFSRWCEGIFSQWGSTALLAIAGLGCLATGGLLISLAGYRLGEGGSP
;
A
#
# COMPACT_ATOMS: atom_id res chain seq x y z
N MET A 1 -38.94 20.08 29.65
CA MET A 1 -38.60 19.34 28.41
C MET A 1 -39.13 17.92 28.54
N SER A 2 -40.13 17.52 27.75
CA SER A 2 -40.80 16.22 27.93
C SER A 2 -39.86 15.06 27.60
N ALA A 3 -40.07 13.89 28.22
CA ALA A 3 -39.25 12.69 27.98
C ALA A 3 -39.19 12.30 26.49
N ARG A 4 -40.24 12.62 25.72
CA ARG A 4 -40.30 12.43 24.25
C ARG A 4 -39.28 13.31 23.50
N ILE A 5 -39.06 14.55 23.95
CA ILE A 5 -38.06 15.46 23.36
C ILE A 5 -36.64 14.95 23.64
N ARG A 6 -36.40 14.35 24.81
CA ARG A 6 -35.09 13.74 25.15
C ARG A 6 -34.81 12.46 24.33
N LEU A 7 -35.85 11.66 24.06
CA LEU A 7 -35.74 10.44 23.24
C LEU A 7 -35.51 10.74 21.76
N ALA A 8 -36.01 11.87 21.25
CA ALA A 8 -35.81 12.29 19.86
C ALA A 8 -34.37 12.78 19.56
N VAL A 9 -33.54 13.01 20.58
CA VAL A 9 -32.14 13.46 20.39
C VAL A 9 -31.32 12.45 19.62
N PHE A 10 -31.49 11.15 19.88
CA PHE A 10 -30.70 10.10 19.21
C PHE A 10 -31.02 9.97 17.71
N PRO A 11 -32.30 9.91 17.27
CA PRO A 11 -32.60 9.91 15.83
C PRO A 11 -32.18 11.20 15.12
N VAL A 12 -32.35 12.37 15.74
CA VAL A 12 -31.96 13.66 15.14
C VAL A 12 -30.45 13.74 14.98
N LEU A 13 -29.69 13.37 16.02
CA LEU A 13 -28.23 13.30 15.95
C LEU A 13 -27.79 12.27 14.90
N GLY A 14 -28.43 11.10 14.87
CA GLY A 14 -28.11 10.06 13.90
C GLY A 14 -28.34 10.51 12.45
N LEU A 15 -29.46 11.19 12.18
CA LEU A 15 -29.74 11.78 10.88
C LEU A 15 -28.74 12.89 10.52
N ALA A 16 -28.39 13.76 11.48
CA ALA A 16 -27.40 14.82 11.25
C ALA A 16 -26.02 14.24 10.89
N LEU A 17 -25.59 13.16 11.55
CA LEU A 17 -24.35 12.46 11.24
C LEU A 17 -24.38 11.79 9.86
N LEU A 18 -25.52 11.20 9.46
CA LEU A 18 -25.69 10.66 8.12
C LEU A 18 -25.66 11.74 7.03
N VAL A 19 -26.32 12.88 7.26
CA VAL A 19 -26.28 14.02 6.34
C VAL A 19 -24.87 14.58 6.25
N ALA A 20 -24.17 14.75 7.38
CA ALA A 20 -22.79 15.19 7.40
C ALA A 20 -21.87 14.22 6.62
N ALA A 21 -22.03 12.91 6.80
CA ALA A 21 -21.31 11.90 6.03
C ALA A 21 -21.62 12.01 4.52
N GLY A 22 -22.90 12.15 4.16
CA GLY A 22 -23.34 12.32 2.77
C GLY A 22 -22.77 13.57 2.11
N VAL A 23 -22.75 14.71 2.82
CA VAL A 23 -22.18 15.97 2.33
C VAL A 23 -20.66 15.85 2.19
N TRP A 24 -19.98 15.26 3.18
CA TRP A 24 -18.52 15.12 3.17
C TRP A 24 -18.03 14.27 2.00
N SER A 25 -18.75 13.18 1.67
CA SER A 25 -18.41 12.30 0.54
C SER A 25 -19.25 12.56 -0.71
N ALA A 26 -20.00 13.67 -0.79
CA ALA A 26 -20.91 13.96 -1.90
C ALA A 26 -20.17 13.97 -3.26
N ARG A 27 -18.96 14.54 -3.30
CA ARG A 27 -18.14 14.58 -4.52
C ARG A 27 -17.69 13.18 -4.93
N GLU A 28 -17.20 12.38 -4.00
CA GLU A 28 -16.74 11.01 -4.27
C GLU A 28 -17.89 10.12 -4.73
N LEU A 29 -19.05 10.22 -4.07
CA LEU A 29 -20.29 9.55 -4.44
C LEU A 29 -20.75 9.97 -5.84
N ARG A 30 -20.81 11.28 -6.11
CA ARG A 30 -21.19 11.84 -7.43
C ARG A 30 -20.30 11.29 -8.53
N LEU A 31 -18.99 11.28 -8.33
CA LEU A 31 -18.03 10.80 -9.33
C LEU A 31 -18.09 9.28 -9.49
N ARG A 32 -18.31 8.51 -8.43
CA ARG A 32 -18.44 7.04 -8.54
C ARG A 32 -19.72 6.60 -9.24
N PHE A 33 -20.84 7.29 -9.02
CA PHE A 33 -22.13 6.91 -9.58
C PHE A 33 -22.47 7.60 -10.90
N GLY A 34 -21.92 8.79 -11.14
CA GLY A 34 -22.22 9.59 -12.34
C GLY A 34 -20.99 10.04 -13.14
N GLY A 35 -19.77 9.79 -12.66
CA GLY A 35 -18.53 10.08 -13.39
C GLY A 35 -18.16 8.97 -14.38
N LEU A 36 -17.27 9.31 -15.31
CA LEU A 36 -16.66 8.32 -16.19
C LEU A 36 -15.49 7.64 -15.47
N ALA A 37 -15.24 6.39 -15.82
CA ALA A 37 -14.14 5.61 -15.27
C ALA A 37 -13.08 5.35 -16.34
N VAL A 38 -11.81 5.56 -15.98
CA VAL A 38 -10.64 5.25 -16.80
C VAL A 38 -9.61 4.48 -15.99
N GLU A 39 -8.72 3.79 -16.70
CA GLU A 39 -7.54 3.21 -16.11
C GLU A 39 -6.51 4.31 -15.81
N GLY A 40 -5.94 4.24 -14.62
CA GLY A 40 -4.82 5.06 -14.20
C GLY A 40 -3.81 4.21 -13.45
N ARG A 41 -2.88 4.87 -12.77
CA ARG A 41 -1.94 4.23 -11.87
C ARG A 41 -1.61 5.12 -10.69
N ILE A 42 -1.22 4.52 -9.58
CA ILE A 42 -0.46 5.25 -8.56
C ILE A 42 0.92 5.53 -9.17
N ALA A 43 1.34 6.79 -9.19
CA ALA A 43 2.56 7.21 -9.87
C ALA A 43 3.57 7.89 -8.95
N ALA A 44 3.14 8.31 -7.76
CA ALA A 44 4.01 8.76 -6.69
C ALA A 44 3.32 8.53 -5.33
N MET A 45 4.04 8.75 -4.25
CA MET A 45 3.54 8.66 -2.88
C MET A 45 4.02 9.85 -2.08
N LEU A 46 3.09 10.59 -1.50
CA LEU A 46 3.38 11.60 -0.48
C LEU A 46 3.50 10.90 0.87
N VAL A 47 4.55 11.26 1.60
CA VAL A 47 4.89 10.79 2.93
C VAL A 47 4.91 12.01 3.85
N GLU A 48 3.84 12.23 4.61
CA GLU A 48 3.72 13.35 5.54
C GLU A 48 4.33 12.96 6.89
N ARG A 49 5.34 13.72 7.34
CA ARG A 49 6.07 13.55 8.60
C ARG A 49 5.78 14.75 9.52
N GLU A 50 6.21 14.64 10.78
CA GLU A 50 6.03 15.70 11.79
C GLU A 50 6.62 17.06 11.36
N ASN A 51 7.75 17.05 10.63
CA ASN A 51 8.51 18.25 10.26
C ASN A 51 8.65 18.47 8.74
N GLY A 52 7.77 17.88 7.92
CA GLY A 52 7.82 18.06 6.47
C GLY A 52 7.14 16.94 5.71
N VAL A 53 7.16 17.05 4.38
CA VAL A 53 6.56 16.07 3.48
C VAL A 53 7.57 15.63 2.42
N ASP A 54 7.55 14.35 2.09
CA ASP A 54 8.34 13.84 0.95
C ASP A 54 7.41 13.33 -0.14
N LEU A 55 7.75 13.66 -1.38
CA LEU A 55 7.11 13.12 -2.56
C LEU A 55 8.02 12.07 -3.18
N CYS A 56 7.77 10.79 -2.89
CA CYS A 56 8.48 9.66 -3.48
C CYS A 56 7.89 9.37 -4.86
N THR A 57 8.65 9.64 -5.92
CA THR A 57 8.18 9.53 -7.30
C THR A 57 8.59 8.21 -7.96
N GLU A 58 9.66 7.59 -7.47
CA GLU A 58 10.20 6.35 -8.06
C GLU A 58 10.82 5.45 -7.00
N ILE A 59 10.77 4.15 -7.24
CA ILE A 59 11.48 3.14 -6.44
C ILE A 59 12.15 2.13 -7.36
N ASP A 60 13.47 2.11 -7.38
CA ASP A 60 14.22 0.99 -7.96
C ASP A 60 14.54 -0.03 -6.87
N ALA A 61 14.33 -1.30 -7.17
CA ALA A 61 14.68 -2.41 -6.29
C ALA A 61 15.59 -3.39 -7.02
N GLU A 62 16.74 -3.69 -6.40
CA GLU A 62 17.62 -4.79 -6.79
C GLU A 62 17.50 -5.87 -5.72
N VAL A 63 17.12 -7.09 -6.13
CA VAL A 63 17.10 -8.26 -5.26
C VAL A 63 18.13 -9.26 -5.75
N VAL A 64 19.02 -9.68 -4.85
CA VAL A 64 20.01 -10.72 -5.10
C VAL A 64 19.72 -11.87 -4.14
N ALA A 65 19.40 -13.04 -4.69
CA ALA A 65 19.16 -14.26 -3.94
C ALA A 65 20.27 -15.28 -4.23
N ASP A 66 20.99 -15.70 -3.20
CA ASP A 66 21.92 -16.83 -3.30
C ASP A 66 21.18 -18.12 -2.96
N LEU A 67 21.35 -19.14 -3.79
CA LEU A 67 20.70 -20.44 -3.65
C LEU A 67 21.64 -21.48 -3.04
N ASP A 68 21.07 -22.55 -2.47
CA ASP A 68 21.86 -23.62 -1.86
C ASP A 68 22.63 -24.50 -2.85
N ASP A 69 22.24 -24.51 -4.12
CA ASP A 69 23.01 -25.12 -5.22
C ASP A 69 24.20 -24.26 -5.68
N GLY A 70 24.42 -23.10 -5.03
CA GLY A 70 25.50 -22.16 -5.35
C GLY A 70 25.20 -21.22 -6.52
N SER A 71 24.04 -21.34 -7.18
CA SER A 71 23.61 -20.37 -8.18
C SER A 71 23.05 -19.10 -7.53
N ARG A 72 23.00 -18.02 -8.32
CA ARG A 72 22.54 -16.71 -7.88
C ARG A 72 21.42 -16.22 -8.79
N ILE A 73 20.40 -15.61 -8.22
CA ILE A 73 19.35 -14.91 -8.97
C ILE A 73 19.45 -13.41 -8.67
N ARG A 74 19.54 -12.60 -9.73
CA ARG A 74 19.50 -11.15 -9.66
C ARG A 74 18.20 -10.67 -10.32
N ILE A 75 17.47 -9.79 -9.64
CA ILE A 75 16.23 -9.21 -10.12
C ILE A 75 16.33 -7.70 -10.00
N GLU A 76 16.03 -7.00 -11.08
CA GLU A 76 15.94 -5.55 -11.09
C GLU A 76 14.50 -5.17 -11.39
N ALA A 77 13.94 -4.30 -10.55
CA ALA A 77 12.60 -3.82 -10.66
C ALA A 77 12.57 -2.30 -10.54
N ARG A 78 11.67 -1.67 -11.27
CA ARG A 78 11.34 -0.25 -11.11
C ARG A 78 9.86 -0.14 -10.79
N ASN A 79 9.54 0.62 -9.76
CA ASN A 79 8.17 0.79 -9.26
C ASN A 79 7.49 -0.57 -9.01
N TYR A 80 8.26 -1.52 -8.46
CA TYR A 80 7.86 -2.91 -8.19
C TYR A 80 7.43 -3.75 -9.40
N GLU A 81 7.68 -3.26 -10.62
CA GLU A 81 7.58 -4.03 -11.86
C GLU A 81 8.96 -4.60 -12.19
N ILE A 82 9.05 -5.93 -12.29
CA ILE A 82 10.30 -6.61 -12.60
C ILE A 82 10.67 -6.31 -14.06
N ARG A 83 11.84 -5.70 -14.27
CA ARG A 83 12.36 -5.32 -15.60
C ARG A 83 13.30 -6.38 -16.14
N SER A 84 14.14 -6.93 -15.27
CA SER A 84 15.10 -7.97 -15.62
C SER A 84 15.18 -9.00 -14.49
N ALA A 85 15.42 -10.24 -14.86
CA ALA A 85 15.73 -11.31 -13.94
C ALA A 85 16.74 -12.24 -14.60
N THR A 86 17.85 -12.51 -13.92
CA THR A 86 18.91 -13.39 -14.42
C THR A 86 19.24 -14.43 -13.37
N ARG A 87 19.51 -15.66 -13.83
CA ARG A 87 20.09 -16.72 -13.01
C ARG A 87 21.52 -16.97 -13.48
N GLU A 88 22.45 -16.74 -12.59
CA GLU A 88 23.88 -17.00 -12.76
C GLU A 88 24.18 -18.37 -12.16
N GLY A 89 24.71 -19.29 -12.98
CA GLY A 89 25.18 -20.59 -12.50
C GLY A 89 26.41 -20.49 -11.60
N VAL A 90 26.80 -21.61 -10.99
CA VAL A 90 28.05 -21.72 -10.22
C VAL A 90 29.23 -21.39 -11.13
N ALA A 91 30.22 -20.63 -10.63
CA ALA A 91 31.42 -20.14 -11.30
C ALA A 91 31.77 -20.87 -12.63
N GLY A 92 31.48 -20.21 -13.77
CA GLY A 92 31.71 -20.74 -15.13
C GLY A 92 30.47 -21.32 -15.82
N GLY A 93 29.33 -21.43 -15.13
CA GLY A 93 28.05 -21.83 -15.70
C GLY A 93 27.41 -20.75 -16.60
N THR A 94 26.54 -21.17 -17.51
CA THR A 94 25.75 -20.27 -18.36
C THR A 94 24.81 -19.40 -17.52
N SER A 95 24.88 -18.09 -17.71
CA SER A 95 23.86 -17.17 -17.21
C SER A 95 22.63 -17.27 -18.12
N GLY A 96 21.46 -17.46 -17.50
CA GLY A 96 20.18 -17.54 -18.21
C GLY A 96 19.28 -16.38 -17.81
N ALA A 97 18.70 -15.70 -18.80
CA ALA A 97 17.61 -14.77 -18.55
C ALA A 97 16.37 -15.55 -18.10
N LEU A 98 15.75 -15.08 -17.01
CA LEU A 98 14.43 -15.54 -16.58
C LEU A 98 13.38 -14.60 -17.19
N ASP A 99 12.21 -15.13 -17.51
CA ASP A 99 11.12 -14.32 -18.05
C ASP A 99 10.55 -13.38 -16.96
N ALA A 100 10.97 -12.12 -17.01
CA ALA A 100 10.51 -11.05 -16.13
C ALA A 100 8.99 -10.83 -16.21
N ALA A 101 8.40 -11.00 -17.39
CA ALA A 101 6.97 -10.81 -17.59
C ALA A 101 6.18 -11.95 -16.93
N ALA A 102 6.65 -13.19 -17.07
CA ALA A 102 6.09 -14.34 -16.36
C ALA A 102 6.22 -14.18 -14.83
N LEU A 103 7.35 -13.67 -14.32
CA LEU A 103 7.49 -13.34 -12.88
C LEU A 103 6.48 -12.30 -12.40
N ASN A 104 6.27 -11.22 -13.17
CA ASN A 104 5.27 -10.20 -12.84
C ASN A 104 3.84 -10.79 -12.82
N ARG A 105 3.53 -11.71 -13.73
CA ARG A 105 2.24 -12.43 -13.80
C ARG A 105 2.14 -13.61 -12.85
N ARG A 106 3.22 -13.95 -12.13
CA ARG A 106 3.34 -15.13 -11.25
C ARG A 106 3.07 -16.44 -11.97
N GLU A 107 3.42 -16.49 -13.24
CA GLU A 107 3.34 -17.70 -14.06
C GLU A 107 4.49 -18.66 -13.70
N PRO A 108 4.30 -19.97 -13.89
CA PRO A 108 5.37 -20.95 -13.72
C PRO A 108 6.56 -20.61 -14.64
N LEU A 109 7.75 -20.57 -14.06
CA LEU A 109 9.00 -20.41 -14.81
C LEU A 109 9.67 -21.77 -15.03
N PRO A 110 10.10 -22.10 -16.26
CA PRO A 110 10.90 -23.29 -16.50
C PRO A 110 12.16 -23.31 -15.64
N GLY A 111 12.40 -24.42 -14.93
CA GLY A 111 13.60 -24.60 -14.11
C GLY A 111 13.63 -23.83 -12.78
N LEU A 112 12.51 -23.22 -12.38
CA LEU A 112 12.35 -22.54 -11.09
C LEU A 112 11.14 -23.10 -10.35
N ALA A 113 11.33 -23.55 -9.10
CA ALA A 113 10.21 -24.02 -8.28
C ALA A 113 9.19 -22.88 -8.05
N PRO A 114 7.86 -23.16 -8.10
CA PRO A 114 6.83 -22.13 -7.90
C PRO A 114 6.99 -21.36 -6.59
N GLU A 115 7.44 -22.04 -5.53
CA GLU A 115 7.65 -21.43 -4.23
C GLU A 115 8.85 -20.48 -4.22
N LEU A 116 9.91 -20.82 -4.95
CA LEU A 116 11.08 -19.96 -5.13
C LEU A 116 10.71 -18.71 -5.93
N ALA A 117 9.95 -18.87 -7.02
CA ALA A 117 9.39 -17.75 -7.79
C ALA A 117 8.55 -16.81 -6.91
N ARG A 118 7.71 -17.39 -6.03
CA ARG A 118 6.92 -16.63 -5.06
C ARG A 118 7.80 -15.89 -4.04
N ALA A 119 8.83 -16.53 -3.49
CA ALA A 119 9.73 -15.90 -2.54
C ALA A 119 10.47 -14.69 -3.16
N LEU A 120 10.92 -14.83 -4.40
CA LEU A 120 11.57 -13.76 -5.16
C LEU A 120 10.61 -12.60 -5.45
N PHE A 121 9.38 -12.89 -5.87
CA PHE A 121 8.36 -11.87 -6.08
C PHE A 121 8.03 -11.11 -4.78
N GLU A 122 7.85 -11.85 -3.68
CA GLU A 122 7.63 -11.25 -2.35
C GLU A 122 8.85 -10.44 -1.89
N ALA A 123 10.08 -10.84 -2.24
CA ALA A 123 11.28 -10.09 -1.92
C ALA A 123 11.37 -8.76 -2.68
N VAL A 124 10.97 -8.70 -3.95
CA VAL A 124 10.96 -7.44 -4.72
C VAL A 124 10.02 -6.41 -4.06
N ARG A 125 8.80 -6.85 -3.73
CA ARG A 125 7.72 -5.96 -3.27
C ARG A 125 7.61 -5.80 -1.75
N GLY A 126 8.29 -6.67 -1.00
CA GLY A 126 8.14 -6.78 0.44
C GLY A 126 8.90 -5.73 1.22
N ASP A 127 8.40 -5.47 2.41
CA ASP A 127 9.12 -4.82 3.50
C ASP A 127 10.15 -5.77 4.13
N ALA A 128 10.98 -5.27 5.05
CA ALA A 128 11.99 -6.07 5.72
C ALA A 128 11.40 -7.30 6.44
N ASP A 129 10.18 -7.20 6.98
CA ASP A 129 9.54 -8.33 7.65
C ASP A 129 9.09 -9.43 6.69
N THR A 130 8.65 -9.05 5.50
CA THR A 130 8.27 -9.97 4.42
C THR A 130 9.49 -10.72 3.91
N LEU A 131 10.61 -10.04 3.68
CA LEU A 131 11.87 -10.70 3.29
C LEU A 131 12.37 -11.65 4.39
N ARG A 132 12.31 -11.22 5.65
CA ARG A 132 12.64 -12.05 6.81
C ARG A 132 11.77 -13.32 6.86
N ARG A 133 10.46 -13.20 6.64
CA ARG A 133 9.54 -14.35 6.55
C ARG A 133 9.84 -15.24 5.35
N ALA A 134 10.20 -14.67 4.21
CA ALA A 134 10.61 -15.43 3.03
C ALA A 134 11.86 -16.27 3.32
N ALA A 135 12.93 -15.65 3.85
CA ALA A 135 14.16 -16.35 4.20
C ALA A 135 13.94 -17.49 5.21
N MET A 136 13.09 -17.28 6.23
CA MET A 136 12.76 -18.34 7.21
C MET A 136 11.98 -19.50 6.63
N ARG A 137 11.06 -19.25 5.69
CA ARG A 137 10.31 -20.33 5.03
C ARG A 137 11.25 -21.22 4.23
N GLU A 138 12.22 -20.62 3.53
CA GLU A 138 13.24 -21.35 2.78
C GLU A 138 14.17 -22.17 3.69
N ASP A 139 14.51 -21.66 4.87
CA ASP A 139 15.30 -22.45 5.83
C ASP A 139 14.51 -23.63 6.42
N ARG A 140 13.22 -23.49 6.70
CA ARG A 140 12.40 -24.62 7.19
C ARG A 140 12.29 -25.77 6.18
N ARG A 141 12.54 -25.53 4.90
CA ARG A 141 12.61 -26.59 3.87
C ARG A 141 13.85 -27.47 3.95
N ARG A 142 14.81 -27.16 4.84
CA ARG A 142 16.06 -27.92 5.02
C ARG A 142 15.87 -29.43 5.27
N GLY A 143 14.67 -29.88 5.63
CA GLY A 143 14.35 -31.29 5.86
C GLY A 143 13.37 -31.95 4.86
N SER A 144 12.83 -31.22 3.87
CA SER A 144 11.75 -31.77 3.01
C SER A 144 12.22 -32.41 1.70
N GLY A 145 13.52 -32.42 1.41
CA GLY A 145 14.09 -33.00 0.18
C GLY A 145 13.63 -32.33 -1.13
N ALA A 146 13.01 -31.15 -1.04
CA ALA A 146 12.28 -30.54 -2.15
C ALA A 146 13.02 -29.32 -2.72
N GLY A 147 13.67 -29.50 -3.87
CA GLY A 147 14.14 -28.45 -4.77
C GLY A 147 15.24 -27.51 -4.26
N THR A 148 15.82 -26.74 -5.19
CA THR A 148 16.73 -25.61 -4.87
C THR A 148 15.98 -24.56 -4.04
N ARG A 149 16.65 -23.99 -3.02
CA ARG A 149 16.07 -23.00 -2.10
C ARG A 149 16.98 -21.80 -1.89
N VAL A 150 16.41 -20.72 -1.33
CA VAL A 150 17.17 -19.50 -1.02
C VAL A 150 17.86 -19.62 0.33
N VAL A 151 19.17 -19.31 0.38
CA VAL A 151 19.95 -19.27 1.63
C VAL A 151 20.27 -17.85 2.09
N ARG A 152 20.25 -16.89 1.16
CA ARG A 152 20.47 -15.48 1.44
C ARG A 152 19.67 -14.62 0.47
N ILE A 153 19.04 -13.57 0.99
CA ILE A 153 18.33 -12.54 0.22
C ILE A 153 18.94 -11.19 0.57
N GLU A 154 19.53 -10.53 -0.40
CA GLU A 154 19.90 -9.12 -0.32
C GLU A 154 18.91 -8.31 -1.14
N LYS A 155 18.37 -7.23 -0.54
CA LYS A 155 17.58 -6.25 -1.27
C LYS A 155 18.17 -4.86 -1.09
N ARG A 156 18.29 -4.15 -2.20
CA ARG A 156 18.65 -2.74 -2.26
C ARG A 156 17.46 -1.99 -2.83
N GLU A 157 16.99 -0.98 -2.13
CA GLU A 157 15.90 -0.11 -2.56
C GLU A 157 16.45 1.30 -2.70
N THR A 158 16.25 1.90 -3.86
CA THR A 158 16.64 3.27 -4.18
C THR A 158 15.36 4.05 -4.46
N VAL A 159 15.00 4.93 -3.54
CA VAL A 159 13.83 5.79 -3.65
C VAL A 159 14.27 7.16 -4.15
N ARG A 160 13.67 7.62 -5.24
CA ARG A 160 13.86 8.99 -5.75
C ARG A 160 12.62 9.81 -5.53
N GLY A 161 12.84 11.09 -5.29
CA GLY A 161 11.75 11.99 -4.99
C GLY A 161 12.22 13.36 -4.56
N HIS A 162 11.29 14.12 -4.03
CA HIS A 162 11.53 15.44 -3.45
C HIS A 162 11.29 15.33 -1.96
N PHE A 163 12.31 15.52 -1.14
CA PHE A 163 12.21 15.26 0.29
C PHE A 163 12.30 16.55 1.12
N GLY A 164 11.70 16.54 2.31
CA GLY A 164 11.74 17.69 3.23
C GLY A 164 10.99 18.92 2.73
N LEU A 165 9.97 18.74 1.88
CA LEU A 165 9.14 19.83 1.39
C LEU A 165 8.25 20.36 2.53
N GLY A 166 7.89 21.65 2.48
CA GLY A 166 6.89 22.22 3.39
C GLY A 166 5.46 21.82 3.04
N SER A 167 5.18 21.67 1.74
CA SER A 167 3.88 21.25 1.21
C SER A 167 4.03 20.71 -0.21
N VAL A 168 3.07 19.89 -0.65
CA VAL A 168 2.97 19.42 -2.03
C VAL A 168 1.64 19.88 -2.63
N PRO A 169 1.64 20.47 -3.84
CA PRO A 169 0.39 20.88 -4.48
C PRO A 169 -0.49 19.66 -4.79
N ASP A 170 -1.80 19.86 -4.76
CA ASP A 170 -2.76 18.79 -5.05
C ASP A 170 -2.66 18.28 -6.49
N VAL A 171 -2.24 19.14 -7.43
CA VAL A 171 -2.05 18.80 -8.84
C VAL A 171 -0.57 18.89 -9.19
N LEU A 172 -0.08 17.85 -9.85
CA LEU A 172 1.32 17.64 -10.20
C LEU A 172 1.45 17.47 -11.72
N GLU A 173 2.67 17.62 -12.22
CA GLU A 173 2.97 17.40 -13.63
C GLU A 173 3.27 15.91 -13.87
N TRP A 174 2.86 15.40 -15.03
CA TRP A 174 3.11 14.01 -15.42
C TRP A 174 3.44 13.92 -16.91
N ASP A 175 4.63 13.40 -17.20
CA ASP A 175 5.16 13.25 -18.56
C ASP A 175 4.81 11.89 -19.21
N GLY A 176 4.00 11.07 -18.54
CA GLY A 176 3.67 9.70 -18.96
C GLY A 176 4.44 8.63 -18.19
N GLU A 177 5.65 8.96 -17.71
CA GLU A 177 6.54 8.04 -17.01
C GLU A 177 6.68 8.38 -15.52
N SER A 178 6.91 9.67 -15.22
CA SER A 178 7.27 10.16 -13.89
C SER A 178 6.44 11.37 -13.49
N VAL A 179 6.10 11.45 -12.21
CA VAL A 179 5.44 12.62 -11.61
C VAL A 179 6.50 13.64 -11.22
N ARG A 180 6.22 14.93 -11.45
CA ARG A 180 7.12 16.04 -11.10
C ARG A 180 6.36 17.13 -10.36
N LEU A 181 7.08 17.84 -9.50
CA LEU A 181 6.59 19.11 -8.96
C LEU A 181 6.51 20.16 -10.10
N PRO A 182 5.51 21.06 -10.08
CA PRO A 182 5.46 22.18 -11.03
C PRO A 182 6.73 23.02 -10.94
N MET A 183 7.17 23.60 -12.07
CA MET A 183 8.44 24.34 -12.18
C MET A 183 8.69 25.39 -11.07
N ALA A 184 7.64 26.01 -10.53
CA ALA A 184 7.75 27.00 -9.46
C ALA A 184 8.16 26.43 -8.09
N ALA A 185 8.10 25.11 -7.88
CA ALA A 185 8.39 24.45 -6.61
C ALA A 185 9.82 23.91 -6.47
N GLY A 186 10.62 23.91 -7.55
CA GLY A 186 12.06 24.15 -7.54
C GLY A 186 13.00 23.34 -6.63
N SER A 187 12.73 22.07 -6.28
CA SER A 187 13.74 21.23 -5.61
C SER A 187 14.40 20.22 -6.56
N ALA A 188 15.69 19.96 -6.35
CA ALA A 188 16.37 18.85 -7.01
C ALA A 188 15.72 17.52 -6.61
N LEU A 189 15.87 16.51 -7.48
CA LEU A 189 15.53 15.13 -7.13
C LEU A 189 16.60 14.61 -6.17
N ASP A 190 16.20 14.23 -4.96
CA ASP A 190 17.07 13.57 -4.01
C ASP A 190 16.88 12.05 -4.07
N GLU A 191 17.77 11.34 -3.38
CA GLU A 191 17.78 9.89 -3.38
C GLU A 191 18.05 9.32 -1.99
N VAL A 192 17.27 8.31 -1.62
CA VAL A 192 17.45 7.49 -0.43
C VAL A 192 17.72 6.06 -0.86
N ARG A 193 18.84 5.50 -0.42
CA ARG A 193 19.25 4.11 -0.65
C ARG A 193 19.16 3.33 0.65
N VAL A 194 18.49 2.19 0.61
CA VAL A 194 18.45 1.24 1.72
C VAL A 194 18.90 -0.12 1.22
N ARG A 195 19.86 -0.73 1.91
CA ARG A 195 20.33 -2.09 1.67
C ARG A 195 20.09 -2.94 2.91
N ALA A 196 19.45 -4.07 2.73
CA ALA A 196 19.25 -5.05 3.80
C ALA A 196 19.64 -6.46 3.31
N VAL A 197 20.34 -7.19 4.16
CA VAL A 197 20.77 -8.57 3.92
C VAL A 197 20.09 -9.48 4.93
N PHE A 198 19.38 -10.48 4.41
CA PHE A 198 18.70 -11.50 5.18
C PHE A 198 19.36 -12.85 4.92
N ALA A 199 19.96 -13.41 5.97
CA ALA A 199 20.61 -14.72 5.91
C ALA A 199 20.55 -15.36 7.30
N ARG A 200 20.59 -16.68 7.36
CA ARG A 200 20.72 -17.38 8.64
C ARG A 200 22.09 -17.07 9.26
N PRO A 201 22.17 -16.55 10.50
CA PRO A 201 23.44 -16.37 11.18
C PRO A 201 24.15 -17.71 11.38
N ALA A 202 25.48 -17.73 11.22
CA ALA A 202 26.29 -18.94 11.38
C ALA A 202 26.08 -19.62 12.75
N ASP A 203 25.87 -18.82 13.80
CA ASP A 203 25.76 -19.30 15.19
C ASP A 203 24.30 -19.49 15.65
N SER A 204 23.33 -19.33 14.75
CA SER A 204 21.92 -19.58 15.09
C SER A 204 21.64 -21.07 15.09
N GLY A 205 21.55 -21.66 16.29
CA GLY A 205 21.00 -23.01 16.47
C GLY A 205 19.62 -23.17 15.82
N GLU A 206 19.04 -24.37 15.84
CA GLU A 206 17.74 -24.67 15.18
C GLU A 206 16.52 -23.85 15.68
N GLY A 207 16.70 -22.95 16.66
CA GLY A 207 15.68 -22.05 17.20
C GLY A 207 15.97 -20.55 17.04
N GLY A 208 16.81 -20.12 16.09
CA GLY A 208 17.17 -18.70 15.89
C GLY A 208 15.96 -17.76 15.84
N ARG A 209 16.02 -16.62 16.54
CA ARG A 209 14.87 -15.70 16.64
C ARG A 209 14.66 -14.97 15.32
N LYS A 210 13.41 -14.55 15.09
CA LYS A 210 13.03 -13.84 13.86
C LYS A 210 13.93 -12.63 13.59
N ALA A 211 14.27 -11.88 14.64
CA ALA A 211 15.03 -10.65 14.57
C ALA A 211 16.47 -10.82 14.04
N ASP A 212 17.07 -11.99 14.25
CA ASP A 212 18.51 -12.20 14.04
C ASP A 212 18.89 -12.41 12.57
N TRP A 213 17.90 -12.57 11.70
CA TRP A 213 18.10 -12.92 10.30
C TRP A 213 18.53 -11.75 9.43
N MET A 214 18.36 -10.51 9.90
CA MET A 214 18.91 -9.34 9.23
C MET A 214 20.36 -9.17 9.66
N THR A 215 21.28 -9.66 8.84
CA THR A 215 22.72 -9.71 9.13
C THR A 215 23.48 -8.49 8.60
N GLY A 216 22.86 -7.72 7.71
CA GLY A 216 23.38 -6.45 7.21
C GLY A 216 22.26 -5.44 7.00
N TYR A 217 22.50 -4.20 7.39
CA TYR A 217 21.60 -3.08 7.16
C TYR A 217 22.40 -1.81 6.95
N GLU A 218 22.09 -1.08 5.89
CA GLU A 218 22.67 0.20 5.54
C GLU A 218 21.59 1.10 4.97
N ALA A 219 21.57 2.35 5.41
CA ALA A 219 20.66 3.36 4.92
C ALA A 219 21.45 4.65 4.68
N VAL A 220 21.30 5.20 3.48
CA VAL A 220 22.04 6.37 3.00
C VAL A 220 21.04 7.32 2.36
N ARG A 221 21.09 8.60 2.72
CA ARG A 221 20.32 9.67 2.10
C ARG A 221 21.28 10.72 1.59
N GLU A 222 21.20 11.06 0.31
CA GLU A 222 22.08 12.05 -0.32
C GLU A 222 23.58 11.76 -0.10
N GLY A 223 23.95 10.47 -0.15
CA GLY A 223 25.33 10.03 0.06
C GLY A 223 25.79 9.98 1.53
N MET A 224 24.97 10.43 2.48
CA MET A 224 25.28 10.42 3.90
C MET A 224 24.54 9.29 4.64
N PRO A 225 25.17 8.60 5.60
CA PRO A 225 24.48 7.62 6.44
C PRO A 225 23.26 8.24 7.13
N TRP A 226 22.12 7.55 7.04
CA TRP A 226 20.86 7.95 7.63
C TRP A 226 20.40 6.88 8.64
N ALA A 227 19.94 7.31 9.80
CA ALA A 227 19.41 6.44 10.84
C ALA A 227 17.87 6.53 10.88
N PRO A 228 17.14 5.63 10.22
CA PRO A 228 15.68 5.61 10.29
C PRO A 228 15.18 5.20 11.67
N ALA A 229 13.91 5.51 11.94
CA ALA A 229 13.23 5.07 13.17
C ALA A 229 13.18 3.55 13.29
N ARG A 230 13.16 2.84 12.14
CA ARG A 230 13.14 1.38 12.06
C ARG A 230 14.05 0.88 10.96
N ARG A 231 14.68 -0.27 11.20
CA ARG A 231 15.40 -1.01 10.15
C ARG A 231 14.41 -1.64 9.18
N ASP A 232 14.00 -0.86 8.20
CA ASP A 232 13.13 -1.25 7.08
C ASP A 232 13.55 -0.50 5.81
N PHE A 233 12.88 -0.75 4.69
CA PHE A 233 13.01 0.04 3.46
C PHE A 233 12.33 1.40 3.61
N ALA A 234 12.70 2.37 2.76
CA ALA A 234 12.42 3.79 2.99
C ALA A 234 10.95 4.09 3.33
N LEU A 235 9.99 3.52 2.60
CA LEU A 235 8.56 3.76 2.86
C LEU A 235 8.02 3.11 4.14
N SER A 236 8.72 2.11 4.70
CA SER A 236 8.31 1.40 5.92
C SER A 236 9.17 1.76 7.13
N ALA A 237 10.23 2.54 6.92
CA ALA A 237 11.21 2.92 7.93
C ALA A 237 10.77 4.14 8.77
N GLU A 238 9.71 4.83 8.33
CA GLU A 238 9.16 6.04 8.92
C GLU A 238 8.26 5.76 10.15
N PRO A 239 8.09 6.73 11.08
CA PRO A 239 7.31 6.53 12.30
C PRO A 239 5.82 6.25 12.02
N TYR A 240 5.11 5.64 12.98
CA TYR A 240 3.69 5.30 12.82
C TYR A 240 2.76 6.50 12.58
N ALA A 241 3.15 7.70 13.00
CA ALA A 241 2.38 8.91 12.76
C ALA A 241 2.40 9.35 11.28
N THR A 242 3.29 8.77 10.47
CA THR A 242 3.48 9.14 9.06
C THR A 242 2.23 8.81 8.25
N GLN A 243 1.71 9.80 7.53
CA GLN A 243 0.56 9.63 6.64
C GLN A 243 1.04 9.40 5.20
N PHE A 244 0.58 8.32 4.57
CA PHE A 244 0.88 7.99 3.18
C PHE A 244 -0.31 8.36 2.30
N ARG A 245 -0.09 9.22 1.29
CA ARG A 245 -1.12 9.62 0.31
C ARG A 245 -0.61 9.37 -1.12
N PRO A 246 -1.26 8.49 -1.91
CA PRO A 246 -0.83 8.23 -3.27
C PRO A 246 -1.13 9.42 -4.17
N VAL A 247 -0.24 9.66 -5.12
CA VAL A 247 -0.53 10.45 -6.31
C VAL A 247 -0.97 9.48 -7.38
N PHE A 248 -2.15 9.70 -7.94
CA PHE A 248 -2.63 8.94 -9.09
C PHE A 248 -2.43 9.73 -10.36
N ALA A 249 -2.07 9.02 -11.43
CA ALA A 249 -1.87 9.56 -12.76
C ALA A 249 -2.75 8.84 -13.77
N PHE A 250 -3.38 9.60 -14.67
CA PHE A 250 -4.24 9.07 -15.71
C PHE A 250 -4.34 10.05 -16.88
N GLU A 251 -4.74 9.53 -18.04
CA GLU A 251 -5.03 10.33 -19.23
C GLU A 251 -6.54 10.35 -19.46
N ALA A 252 -7.11 11.54 -19.64
CA ALA A 252 -8.53 11.71 -19.90
C ALA A 252 -8.75 12.86 -20.87
N ALA A 253 -9.53 12.61 -21.93
CA ALA A 253 -9.84 13.60 -22.96
C ALA A 253 -8.59 14.33 -23.53
N GLY A 254 -7.48 13.59 -23.70
CA GLY A 254 -6.21 14.14 -24.18
C GLY A 254 -5.40 14.93 -23.14
N HIS A 255 -5.86 14.99 -21.90
CA HIS A 255 -5.15 15.63 -20.79
C HIS A 255 -4.48 14.59 -19.89
N ARG A 256 -3.21 14.81 -19.58
CA ARG A 256 -2.48 14.07 -18.56
C ARG A 256 -2.67 14.74 -17.21
N VAL A 257 -3.15 13.99 -16.24
CA VAL A 257 -3.41 14.49 -14.89
C VAL A 257 -2.62 13.62 -13.92
N ALA A 258 -1.82 14.25 -13.05
CA ALA A 258 -1.34 13.64 -11.82
C ALA A 258 -1.88 14.42 -10.64
N ARG A 259 -2.53 13.73 -9.72
CA ARG A 259 -3.21 14.36 -8.59
C ARG A 259 -2.96 13.58 -7.31
N LEU A 260 -2.71 14.32 -6.24
CA LEU A 260 -2.65 13.79 -4.90
C LEU A 260 -4.04 13.32 -4.46
N ALA A 261 -4.16 12.07 -4.04
CA ALA A 261 -5.41 11.56 -3.52
C ALA A 261 -5.67 12.06 -2.10
N HIS A 262 -6.94 12.12 -1.73
CA HIS A 262 -7.37 12.32 -0.34
C HIS A 262 -7.39 11.00 0.45
N ILE A 263 -6.93 9.92 -0.17
CA ILE A 263 -6.97 8.58 0.39
C ILE A 263 -5.61 8.31 1.02
N GLY A 264 -5.56 8.10 2.33
CA GLY A 264 -4.31 7.85 3.03
C GLY A 264 -4.55 7.44 4.47
N ARG A 265 -3.57 6.74 5.06
CA ARG A 265 -3.63 6.33 6.47
C ARG A 265 -2.35 6.67 7.20
N HIS A 266 -2.43 6.70 8.54
CA HIS A 266 -1.28 6.64 9.41
C HIS A 266 -0.70 5.22 9.42
N GLY A 267 0.60 5.11 9.13
CA GLY A 267 1.35 3.86 9.19
C GLY A 267 1.19 2.98 7.95
N ALA A 268 2.30 2.79 7.22
CA ALA A 268 2.50 1.91 6.05
C ALA A 268 1.49 2.04 4.87
N PRO A 269 1.90 1.79 3.61
CA PRO A 269 0.98 1.72 2.48
C PRO A 269 -0.15 0.71 2.71
N THR A 270 -1.39 1.03 2.33
CA THR A 270 -2.55 0.15 2.52
C THR A 270 -2.40 -1.12 1.67
N LEU A 271 -2.91 -2.28 2.14
CA LEU A 271 -2.89 -3.49 1.31
C LEU A 271 -3.84 -3.39 0.10
N ALA A 272 -4.80 -2.46 0.18
CA ALA A 272 -5.75 -2.14 -0.88
C ALA A 272 -5.13 -1.26 -1.99
N LEU A 273 -4.10 -0.47 -1.66
CA LEU A 273 -3.40 0.41 -2.58
C LEU A 273 -1.96 -0.04 -2.69
N ARG A 274 -1.73 -0.95 -3.63
CA ARG A 274 -0.38 -1.37 -3.97
C ARG A 274 0.37 -0.17 -4.55
N LEU A 275 1.54 0.12 -3.99
CA LEU A 275 2.40 1.17 -4.48
C LEU A 275 2.69 0.95 -5.98
N PHE A 276 2.58 2.04 -6.73
CA PHE A 276 2.80 2.05 -8.17
C PHE A 276 1.92 1.08 -8.99
N SER A 277 0.79 0.62 -8.44
CA SER A 277 -0.10 -0.27 -9.17
C SER A 277 -1.04 0.47 -10.10
N PRO A 278 -1.57 -0.20 -11.13
CA PRO A 278 -2.77 0.25 -11.82
C PRO A 278 -3.90 0.52 -10.83
N CYS A 279 -4.76 1.48 -11.16
CA CYS A 279 -5.95 1.80 -10.38
C CYS A 279 -7.09 2.27 -11.30
N ARG A 280 -8.31 2.28 -10.75
CA ARG A 280 -9.48 2.83 -11.44
C ARG A 280 -9.74 4.25 -10.96
N VAL A 281 -9.83 5.18 -11.90
CA VAL A 281 -10.03 6.61 -11.64
C VAL A 281 -11.40 7.02 -12.14
N TYR A 282 -12.16 7.72 -11.30
CA TYR A 282 -13.48 8.25 -11.61
C TYR A 282 -13.41 9.77 -11.70
N PHE A 283 -13.92 10.35 -12.78
CA PHE A 283 -13.79 11.78 -13.04
C PHE A 283 -15.00 12.38 -13.79
N ASP A 284 -15.14 13.71 -13.71
CA ASP A 284 -16.05 14.49 -14.53
C ASP A 284 -15.28 14.91 -15.81
N PRO A 285 -15.74 14.55 -17.03
CA PRO A 285 -15.09 14.95 -18.27
C PRO A 285 -14.92 16.46 -18.45
N LYS A 286 -15.78 17.28 -17.83
CA LYS A 286 -15.66 18.74 -17.86
C LYS A 286 -14.60 19.27 -16.88
N HIS A 287 -14.30 18.50 -15.84
CA HIS A 287 -13.38 18.86 -14.78
C HIS A 287 -12.49 17.65 -14.42
N PRO A 288 -11.65 17.16 -15.34
CA PRO A 288 -10.87 15.93 -15.13
C PRO A 288 -9.95 16.04 -13.92
N ALA A 289 -9.48 17.25 -13.60
CA ALA A 289 -8.70 17.49 -12.39
C ALA A 289 -9.45 17.10 -11.11
N GLU A 290 -10.79 17.10 -11.07
CA GLU A 290 -11.58 16.72 -9.89
C GLU A 290 -11.66 15.20 -9.63
N ALA A 291 -10.92 14.39 -10.38
CA ALA A 291 -10.93 12.95 -10.28
C ALA A 291 -10.70 12.39 -8.85
N VAL A 292 -11.24 11.19 -8.62
CA VAL A 292 -11.06 10.42 -7.39
C VAL A 292 -10.68 8.98 -7.74
N VAL A 293 -9.82 8.39 -6.92
CA VAL A 293 -9.42 6.99 -7.07
C VAL A 293 -10.40 6.11 -6.31
N ALA A 294 -10.79 4.98 -6.89
CA ALA A 294 -11.32 3.86 -6.11
C ALA A 294 -10.18 2.87 -5.85
N ALA A 295 -10.00 2.49 -4.59
CA ALA A 295 -9.12 1.40 -4.22
C ALA A 295 -9.76 0.14 -4.79
N ASP A 296 -9.21 -0.34 -5.90
CA ASP A 296 -9.58 -1.62 -6.45
C ASP A 296 -8.64 -2.66 -5.84
N PRO A 297 -9.13 -3.55 -4.95
CA PRO A 297 -8.31 -4.64 -4.42
C PRO A 297 -7.86 -5.63 -5.53
N GLY A 298 -8.34 -5.43 -6.76
CA GLY A 298 -8.22 -6.32 -7.89
C GLY A 298 -9.32 -7.37 -7.87
N PHE A 299 -9.30 -8.25 -8.88
CA PHE A 299 -10.09 -9.48 -8.84
C PHE A 299 -9.68 -10.33 -7.63
N PRO A 300 -10.59 -11.18 -7.10
CA PRO A 300 -10.27 -12.12 -6.02
C PRO A 300 -9.25 -13.16 -6.51
N GLU A 301 -7.99 -12.77 -6.57
CA GLU A 301 -6.86 -13.67 -6.85
C GLU A 301 -6.43 -14.35 -5.55
N GLY A 302 -6.76 -15.63 -5.43
CA GLY A 302 -6.37 -16.48 -4.30
C GLY A 302 -7.38 -16.45 -3.14
N ASP A 303 -6.90 -16.19 -1.93
CA ASP A 303 -7.69 -16.29 -0.71
C ASP A 303 -8.79 -15.22 -0.65
N ARG A 304 -10.05 -15.68 -0.64
CA ARG A 304 -11.25 -14.82 -0.58
C ARG A 304 -11.27 -13.96 0.68
N LEU A 305 -10.72 -14.44 1.80
CA LEU A 305 -10.61 -13.66 3.04
C LEU A 305 -9.60 -12.51 2.89
N ALA A 306 -8.48 -12.77 2.23
CA ALA A 306 -7.48 -11.74 1.95
C ALA A 306 -8.03 -10.68 0.98
N TRP A 307 -8.78 -11.10 -0.05
CA TRP A 307 -9.48 -10.16 -0.94
C TRP A 307 -10.52 -9.33 -0.20
N PHE A 308 -11.39 -9.96 0.60
CA PHE A 308 -12.40 -9.26 1.40
C PHE A 308 -11.78 -8.28 2.40
N SER A 309 -10.69 -8.68 3.06
CA SER A 309 -9.93 -7.80 3.95
C SER A 309 -9.39 -6.58 3.20
N ARG A 310 -8.84 -6.75 2.00
CA ARG A 310 -8.36 -5.63 1.17
C ARG A 310 -9.50 -4.75 0.68
N TRP A 311 -10.65 -5.33 0.34
CA TRP A 311 -11.84 -4.58 -0.04
C TRP A 311 -12.36 -3.72 1.12
N CYS A 312 -12.51 -4.32 2.31
CA CYS A 312 -12.85 -3.60 3.54
C CYS A 312 -11.82 -2.50 3.85
N GLU A 313 -10.52 -2.80 3.79
CA GLU A 313 -9.46 -1.81 3.99
C GLU A 313 -9.53 -0.69 2.93
N GLY A 314 -9.81 -1.00 1.67
CA GLY A 314 -10.01 -0.02 0.60
C GLY A 314 -11.18 0.91 0.90
N ILE A 315 -12.32 0.36 1.34
CA ILE A 315 -13.48 1.16 1.74
C ILE A 315 -13.16 1.98 2.99
N PHE A 316 -12.61 1.40 4.04
CA PHE A 316 -12.35 2.15 5.27
C PHE A 316 -11.20 3.16 5.15
N SER A 317 -10.20 2.92 4.30
CA SER A 317 -9.12 3.88 4.06
C SER A 317 -9.55 5.09 3.24
N GLN A 318 -10.55 4.92 2.37
CA GLN A 318 -11.12 5.99 1.57
C GLN A 318 -12.19 6.77 2.33
N TRP A 319 -12.92 6.10 3.21
CA TRP A 319 -14.09 6.66 3.88
C TRP A 319 -13.85 6.84 5.37
N GLY A 320 -12.64 6.68 5.92
CA GLY A 320 -12.40 6.49 7.36
C GLY A 320 -13.27 7.36 8.28
N SER A 321 -13.24 8.68 8.09
CA SER A 321 -14.11 9.62 8.81
C SER A 321 -15.58 9.52 8.40
N THR A 322 -15.90 9.50 7.10
CA THR A 322 -17.28 9.37 6.58
C THR A 322 -17.98 8.09 7.02
N ALA A 323 -17.31 6.95 6.97
CA ALA A 323 -17.79 5.64 7.37
C ALA A 323 -17.99 5.58 8.88
N LEU A 324 -17.10 6.18 9.68
CA LEU A 324 -17.30 6.33 11.12
C LEU A 324 -18.52 7.21 11.42
N LEU A 325 -18.69 8.34 10.73
CA LEU A 325 -19.87 9.20 10.84
C LEU A 325 -21.14 8.45 10.43
N ALA A 326 -21.09 7.66 9.36
CA ALA A 326 -22.23 6.87 8.89
C ALA A 326 -22.60 5.74 9.87
N ILE A 327 -21.61 5.00 10.37
CA ILE A 327 -21.81 3.94 11.36
C ILE A 327 -22.32 4.52 12.68
N ALA A 328 -21.74 5.62 13.16
CA ALA A 328 -22.23 6.31 14.35
C ALA A 328 -23.66 6.82 14.15
N GLY A 329 -23.96 7.38 12.97
CA GLY A 329 -25.30 7.83 12.59
C GLY A 329 -26.33 6.70 12.59
N LEU A 330 -26.01 5.57 11.96
CA LEU A 330 -26.83 4.35 11.97
C LEU A 330 -27.01 3.80 13.39
N GLY A 331 -25.94 3.79 14.20
CA GLY A 331 -25.99 3.37 15.59
C GLY A 331 -26.95 4.24 16.41
N CYS A 332 -26.84 5.57 16.31
CA CYS A 332 -27.75 6.51 16.97
C CYS A 332 -29.21 6.32 16.52
N LEU A 333 -29.45 6.06 15.24
CA LEU A 333 -30.80 5.78 14.72
C LEU A 333 -31.35 4.46 15.27
N ALA A 334 -30.55 3.39 15.30
CA ALA A 334 -30.95 2.09 15.83
C ALA A 334 -31.26 2.17 17.33
N THR A 335 -30.38 2.80 18.12
CA THR A 335 -30.60 3.02 19.56
C THR A 335 -31.81 3.91 19.82
N GLY A 336 -31.97 5.01 19.06
CA GLY A 336 -33.12 5.89 19.16
C GLY A 336 -34.44 5.18 18.85
N GLY A 337 -34.46 4.40 17.76
CA GLY A 337 -35.61 3.57 17.36
C GLY A 337 -35.97 2.53 18.42
N LEU A 338 -34.98 1.83 18.99
CA LEU A 338 -35.18 0.87 20.08
C LEU A 338 -35.78 1.54 21.33
N LEU A 339 -35.22 2.68 21.77
CA LEU A 339 -35.70 3.40 22.95
C LEU A 339 -37.12 3.95 22.77
N ILE A 340 -37.43 4.47 21.57
CA ILE A 340 -38.80 4.92 21.23
C ILE A 340 -39.76 3.73 21.21
N SER A 341 -39.35 2.59 20.65
CA SER A 341 -40.17 1.38 20.59
C SER A 341 -40.44 0.80 22.00
N LEU A 342 -39.42 0.75 22.86
CA LEU A 342 -39.54 0.33 24.26
C LEU A 342 -40.41 1.28 25.09
N ALA A 343 -40.29 2.59 24.87
CA ALA A 343 -41.15 3.58 25.51
C ALA A 343 -42.61 3.48 25.03
N GLY A 344 -42.82 3.19 23.74
CA GLY A 344 -44.15 2.94 23.18
C GLY A 344 -44.79 1.66 23.73
N TYR A 345 -44.02 0.58 23.84
CA TYR A 345 -44.47 -0.69 24.41
C TYR A 345 -44.91 -0.53 25.89
N ARG A 346 -44.13 0.17 26.71
CA ARG A 346 -44.50 0.44 28.13
C ARG A 346 -45.72 1.33 28.30
N LEU A 347 -45.98 2.23 27.34
CA LEU A 347 -47.20 3.05 27.34
C LEU A 347 -48.43 2.28 26.85
N GLY A 348 -48.24 1.23 26.06
CA GLY A 348 -49.30 0.30 25.62
C GLY A 348 -49.73 -0.69 26.70
N GLU A 349 -48.81 -1.18 27.53
CA GLU A 349 -49.14 -2.08 28.65
C GLU A 349 -49.84 -1.37 29.83
N GLY A 350 -49.75 -0.05 29.93
CA GLY A 350 -50.43 0.76 30.96
C GLY A 350 -51.85 1.20 30.60
N GLY A 351 -52.39 0.72 29.47
CA GLY A 351 -53.68 1.12 28.92
C GLY A 351 -54.60 -0.07 28.66
N SER A 352 -55.01 -0.77 29.71
CA SER A 352 -56.31 -1.47 29.73
C SER A 352 -57.05 -0.97 30.98
N PRO A 353 -58.28 -0.43 30.84
CA PRO A 353 -59.07 0.06 31.97
C PRO A 353 -59.40 -1.04 32.98
#